data_AF-A0A7C0ZRU8-F1
#
_entry.id   AF-A0A7C0ZRU8-F1
#
_cell.length_a   1.000
_cell.length_b   1.000
_cell.length_c   1.000
_cell.angle_alpha   90.00
_cell.angle_beta   90.00
_cell.angle_gamma   90.00
#
_symmetry.space_group_name_H-M   'P 1'
#
loop_
_entity.id
_entity.type
_entity.pdbx_description
1 polymer ?
#
loop_
_entity_poly.entity_id
_entity_poly.type
_entity_poly.pdbx_seq_one_letter_code
_entity_poly.pdbx_strand_id
1 'polypeptide(L)'
;MKELYDFLKNQGFELHLKNNYYELYGEKRVYECVTGKKFISSILKLVLNLLLYPEFGILSIELKLPFFSIGKSFLTFKGERADLSSIYVNRFFRRKGYGTLLLKSLECVLKQLGVKKVYVAPTKDAERFYSKNGYKKLNTLWVKDLCD
;
A
#
# COMPACT_ATOMS: atom_id res chain seq x y z
N MET A 1 -0.40 -18.05 8.62
CA MET A 1 -1.07 -16.92 9.30
C MET A 1 -0.35 -16.46 10.57
N LYS A 2 -0.02 -17.36 11.52
CA LYS A 2 0.71 -16.98 12.76
C LYS A 2 2.07 -16.31 12.50
N GLU A 3 2.86 -16.81 11.55
CA GLU A 3 4.16 -16.21 11.20
C GLU A 3 4.05 -14.79 10.64
N LEU A 4 3.07 -14.53 9.76
CA LEU A 4 2.81 -13.20 9.23
C LEU A 4 2.29 -12.25 10.31
N TYR A 5 1.45 -12.76 11.22
CA TYR A 5 0.98 -12.02 12.41
C TYR A 5 2.16 -11.61 13.30
N ASP A 6 3.01 -12.57 13.66
CA ASP A 6 4.16 -12.34 14.53
C ASP A 6 5.18 -11.41 13.85
N PHE A 7 5.39 -11.56 12.54
CA PHE A 7 6.19 -10.64 11.74
C PHE A 7 5.63 -9.22 11.82
N LEU A 8 4.36 -8.99 11.49
CA LEU A 8 3.75 -7.66 11.48
C LEU A 8 3.73 -7.02 12.88
N LYS A 9 3.48 -7.81 13.92
CA LYS A 9 3.56 -7.36 15.31
C LYS A 9 4.99 -6.98 15.70
N ASN A 10 5.98 -7.78 15.31
CA ASN A 10 7.40 -7.47 15.49
C ASN A 10 7.83 -6.22 14.70
N GLN A 11 7.11 -5.89 13.62
CA GLN A 11 7.26 -4.65 12.86
C GLN A 11 6.53 -3.44 13.48
N GLY A 12 5.97 -3.57 14.70
CA GLY A 12 5.31 -2.47 15.40
C GLY A 12 3.96 -2.08 14.80
N PHE A 13 3.31 -3.00 14.09
CA PHE A 13 1.92 -2.84 13.69
C PHE A 13 1.00 -3.56 14.67
N GLU A 14 -0.14 -2.96 14.95
CA GLU A 14 -1.24 -3.57 15.67
C GLU A 14 -2.24 -4.15 14.68
N LEU A 15 -2.52 -5.45 14.79
CA LEU A 15 -3.50 -6.14 13.97
C LEU A 15 -4.80 -6.29 14.76
N HIS A 16 -5.89 -5.77 14.20
CA HIS A 16 -7.24 -5.79 14.78
C HIS A 16 -8.15 -6.58 13.84
N LEU A 17 -8.64 -7.74 14.27
CA LEU A 17 -9.64 -8.49 13.50
C LEU A 17 -10.99 -7.76 13.58
N LYS A 18 -11.59 -7.43 12.43
CA LYS A 18 -12.92 -6.84 12.33
C LYS A 18 -13.78 -7.59 11.32
N ASN A 19 -14.94 -8.03 11.76
CA ASN A 19 -15.87 -8.87 11.00
C ASN A 19 -15.15 -10.12 10.46
N ASN A 20 -14.55 -10.03 9.27
CA ASN A 20 -13.81 -11.12 8.61
C ASN A 20 -12.45 -10.69 8.06
N TYR A 21 -11.91 -9.55 8.48
CA TYR A 21 -10.67 -9.00 7.93
C TYR A 21 -9.78 -8.39 9.00
N TYR A 22 -8.49 -8.31 8.73
CA TYR A 22 -7.55 -7.73 9.66
C TYR A 22 -7.29 -6.27 9.30
N GLU A 23 -7.48 -5.36 10.24
CA GLU A 23 -7.01 -3.98 10.15
C GLU A 23 -5.64 -3.88 10.81
N LEU A 24 -4.65 -3.34 10.11
CA LEU A 24 -3.35 -2.99 10.65
C LEU A 24 -3.26 -1.49 10.91
N TYR A 25 -2.88 -1.17 12.13
CA TYR A 25 -2.56 0.17 12.57
C TYR A 25 -1.07 0.22 12.83
N GLY A 26 -0.35 1.12 12.19
CA GLY A 26 1.08 1.25 12.39
C GLY A 26 1.56 2.64 12.06
N GLU A 27 2.13 3.33 13.04
CA GLU A 27 2.66 4.69 12.85
C GLU A 27 4.17 4.69 12.59
N LYS A 28 4.92 3.64 12.94
CA LYS A 28 6.38 3.74 13.10
C LYS A 28 7.20 3.17 11.93
N ARG A 29 6.98 1.92 11.50
CA ARG A 29 7.89 1.25 10.54
C ARG A 29 7.57 1.43 9.05
N VAL A 30 6.31 1.69 8.65
CA VAL A 30 6.00 2.04 7.25
C VAL A 30 6.75 3.30 6.84
N TYR A 31 6.84 4.26 7.75
CA TYR A 31 7.53 5.51 7.52
C TYR A 31 9.05 5.36 7.49
N GLU A 32 9.63 4.48 8.31
CA GLU A 32 11.06 4.13 8.22
C GLU A 32 11.40 3.53 6.85
N CYS A 33 10.56 2.61 6.35
CA CYS A 33 10.69 2.02 5.01
C CYS A 33 10.56 3.06 3.87
N VAL A 34 9.69 4.07 4.02
CA VAL A 34 9.35 5.03 2.95
C VAL A 34 10.18 6.32 2.98
N THR A 35 10.59 6.80 4.17
CA THR A 35 11.10 8.18 4.33
C THR A 35 12.41 8.30 5.11
N GLY A 36 12.82 7.28 5.87
CA GLY A 36 14.03 7.34 6.69
C GLY A 36 14.06 8.44 7.78
N LYS A 37 12.94 9.13 8.06
CA LYS A 37 12.84 10.23 9.04
C LYS A 37 11.58 10.13 9.91
N LYS A 38 11.65 10.63 11.14
CA LYS A 38 10.50 10.78 12.06
C LYS A 38 9.76 12.09 11.76
N PHE A 39 8.57 12.03 11.18
CA PHE A 39 7.65 13.17 11.11
C PHE A 39 6.26 12.73 11.57
N ILE A 40 5.67 13.44 12.53
CA ILE A 40 4.40 13.10 13.20
C ILE A 40 3.29 13.99 12.64
N SER A 41 2.22 13.39 12.11
CA SER A 41 0.81 13.85 12.25
C SER A 41 -0.22 13.04 11.45
N SER A 42 0.16 12.04 10.64
CA SER A 42 -0.80 11.30 9.78
C SER A 42 -0.89 9.82 10.16
N ILE A 43 -2.10 9.35 10.47
CA ILE A 43 -2.36 7.94 10.78
C ILE A 43 -2.46 7.17 9.46
N LEU A 44 -1.65 6.12 9.31
CA LEU A 44 -1.73 5.19 8.20
C LEU A 44 -2.53 3.96 8.66
N LYS A 45 -3.71 3.77 8.07
CA LYS A 45 -4.56 2.61 8.30
C LYS A 45 -4.36 1.63 7.15
N LEU A 46 -3.78 0.48 7.45
CA LEU A 46 -3.66 -0.64 6.54
C LEU A 46 -4.82 -1.59 6.81
N VAL A 47 -5.46 -2.14 5.79
CA VAL A 47 -6.51 -3.14 5.91
C VAL A 47 -6.10 -4.32 5.04
N LEU A 48 -5.82 -5.45 5.67
CA LEU A 48 -5.38 -6.70 5.08
C LEU A 48 -6.48 -7.74 5.19
N ASN A 49 -7.05 -8.06 4.04
CA ASN A 49 -7.97 -9.17 3.85
C ASN A 49 -7.15 -10.39 3.39
N LEU A 50 -6.55 -11.08 4.35
CA LEU A 50 -5.81 -12.34 4.17
C LEU A 50 -6.75 -13.51 4.48
N LEU A 51 -7.89 -13.56 3.79
CA LEU A 51 -8.85 -14.63 3.99
C LEU A 51 -8.40 -15.85 3.19
N LEU A 52 -7.97 -16.88 3.92
CA LEU A 52 -7.96 -18.29 3.52
C LEU A 52 -6.82 -18.78 2.61
N TYR A 53 -6.07 -17.91 1.92
CA TYR A 53 -4.97 -18.32 1.04
C TYR A 53 -3.74 -17.41 1.21
N PRO A 54 -2.58 -17.90 1.66
CA PRO A 54 -1.37 -17.06 1.79
C PRO A 54 -0.88 -16.53 0.43
N GLU A 55 -1.34 -17.13 -0.66
CA GLU A 55 -1.04 -16.73 -2.02
C GLU A 55 -2.06 -15.76 -2.62
N PHE A 56 -3.13 -15.37 -1.91
CA PHE A 56 -4.10 -14.41 -2.44
C PHE A 56 -4.62 -13.49 -1.34
N GLY A 57 -4.66 -12.19 -1.61
CA GLY A 57 -5.22 -11.25 -0.66
C GLY A 57 -5.66 -9.94 -1.28
N ILE A 58 -6.46 -9.23 -0.49
CA ILE A 58 -6.87 -7.86 -0.77
C ILE A 58 -6.14 -6.94 0.21
N LEU A 59 -5.52 -5.89 -0.33
CA LEU A 59 -4.82 -4.88 0.44
C LEU A 59 -5.44 -3.52 0.20
N SER A 60 -5.77 -2.82 1.28
CA SER A 60 -6.16 -1.42 1.24
C SER A 60 -5.27 -0.60 2.18
N ILE A 61 -4.76 0.53 1.71
CA ILE A 61 -4.06 1.51 2.56
C ILE A 61 -4.85 2.80 2.55
N GLU A 62 -5.09 3.36 3.72
CA GLU A 62 -5.74 4.64 3.89
C GLU A 62 -4.86 5.57 4.72
N LEU A 63 -4.62 6.76 4.22
CA LEU A 63 -4.05 7.87 4.98
C LEU A 63 -5.20 8.69 5.56
N LYS A 64 -5.21 8.90 6.87
CA LYS A 64 -6.23 9.70 7.54
C LYS A 64 -5.65 10.67 8.56
N LEU A 65 -6.31 11.81 8.70
CA LEU A 65 -6.28 12.67 9.88
C LEU A 65 -7.46 12.29 10.79
N PRO A 66 -7.51 12.76 12.06
CA PRO A 66 -8.57 12.38 13.00
C PRO A 66 -10.01 12.48 12.46
N PHE A 67 -10.26 13.43 11.56
CA PHE A 67 -11.60 13.69 11.01
C PHE A 67 -11.70 13.57 9.48
N PHE A 68 -10.60 13.29 8.76
CA PHE A 68 -10.58 13.35 7.30
C PHE A 68 -9.75 12.23 6.68
N SER A 69 -10.27 11.60 5.62
CA SER A 69 -9.47 10.73 4.75
C SER A 69 -8.66 11.58 3.76
N ILE A 70 -7.33 11.46 3.83
CA ILE A 70 -6.40 12.11 2.90
C ILE A 70 -6.40 11.35 1.58
N GLY A 71 -6.42 10.02 1.64
CA GLY A 71 -6.39 9.18 0.45
C GLY A 71 -6.43 7.70 0.77
N LYS A 72 -6.71 6.90 -0.25
CA LYS A 72 -6.88 5.47 -0.14
C LYS A 72 -6.33 4.77 -1.38
N SER A 73 -5.75 3.59 -1.19
CA SER A 73 -5.38 2.67 -2.24
C SER A 73 -6.05 1.32 -2.01
N PHE A 74 -6.31 0.61 -3.09
CA PHE A 74 -6.89 -0.73 -3.08
C PHE A 74 -6.22 -1.58 -4.16
N LEU A 75 -5.85 -2.81 -3.80
CA LEU A 75 -5.32 -3.79 -4.74
C LEU A 75 -5.70 -5.21 -4.35
N THR A 76 -5.50 -6.11 -5.30
CA THR A 76 -5.43 -7.55 -5.09
C THR A 76 -4.01 -8.02 -5.34
N PHE A 77 -3.60 -9.09 -4.67
CA PHE A 77 -2.35 -9.77 -4.99
C PHE A 77 -2.56 -11.26 -5.05
N LYS A 78 -1.82 -11.93 -5.94
CA LYS A 78 -1.73 -13.37 -6.05
C LYS A 78 -0.28 -13.82 -6.25
N GLY A 79 0.28 -14.55 -5.29
CA GLY A 79 1.68 -14.98 -5.28
C GLY A 79 2.62 -13.80 -5.47
N GLU A 80 3.43 -13.83 -6.53
CA GLU A 80 4.44 -12.80 -6.83
C GLU A 80 3.86 -11.56 -7.56
N ARG A 81 2.56 -11.52 -7.83
CA ARG A 81 1.90 -10.47 -8.61
C ARG A 81 0.90 -9.68 -7.77
N ALA A 82 0.89 -8.36 -7.92
CA ALA A 82 -0.18 -7.49 -7.43
C ALA A 82 -0.79 -6.64 -8.54
N ASP A 83 -2.09 -6.42 -8.47
CA ASP A 83 -2.88 -5.62 -9.40
C ASP A 83 -3.50 -4.43 -8.65
N LEU A 84 -2.91 -3.25 -8.82
CA LEU A 84 -3.37 -2.00 -8.21
C LEU A 84 -4.64 -1.51 -8.92
N SER A 85 -5.79 -1.75 -8.30
CA SER A 85 -7.09 -1.38 -8.87
C SER A 85 -7.40 0.10 -8.70
N SER A 86 -7.03 0.70 -7.56
CA SER A 86 -7.23 2.14 -7.36
C SER A 86 -6.20 2.74 -6.40
N ILE A 87 -5.86 4.00 -6.67
CA ILE A 87 -5.20 4.90 -5.72
C ILE A 87 -5.80 6.29 -5.88
N TYR A 88 -6.17 6.89 -4.76
CA TYR A 88 -6.86 8.16 -4.73
C TYR A 88 -6.31 9.03 -3.60
N VAL A 89 -6.15 10.32 -3.90
CA VAL A 89 -5.89 11.35 -2.89
C VAL A 89 -7.00 12.38 -3.01
N ASN A 90 -7.58 12.73 -1.87
CA ASN A 90 -8.57 13.80 -1.76
C ASN A 90 -8.02 15.08 -2.37
N ARG A 91 -8.84 15.77 -3.19
CA ARG A 91 -8.44 16.95 -3.96
C ARG A 91 -7.72 18.02 -3.13
N PHE A 92 -8.13 18.24 -1.87
CA PHE A 92 -7.53 19.25 -0.96
C PHE A 92 -6.11 18.88 -0.48
N PHE A 93 -5.72 17.63 -0.66
CA PHE A 93 -4.43 17.08 -0.28
C PHE A 93 -3.57 16.66 -1.49
N ARG A 94 -4.06 16.85 -2.72
CA ARG A 94 -3.26 16.52 -3.92
C ARG A 94 -2.03 17.41 -4.03
N ARG A 95 -1.04 16.94 -4.80
CA ARG A 95 0.22 17.66 -5.11
C ARG A 95 1.14 17.92 -3.90
N LYS A 96 0.84 17.34 -2.73
CA LYS A 96 1.64 17.44 -1.49
C LYS A 96 2.47 16.18 -1.19
N GLY A 97 2.63 15.28 -2.16
CA GLY A 97 3.38 14.02 -1.99
C GLY A 97 2.59 12.83 -1.43
N TYR A 98 1.37 13.02 -0.93
CA TYR A 98 0.58 11.91 -0.34
C TYR A 98 0.27 10.75 -1.29
N GLY A 99 0.16 11.00 -2.60
CA GLY A 99 -0.03 9.92 -3.58
C GLY A 99 1.20 9.02 -3.67
N THR A 100 2.39 9.61 -3.68
CA THR A 100 3.65 8.86 -3.63
C THR A 100 3.79 8.14 -2.30
N LEU A 101 3.45 8.79 -1.18
CA LEU A 101 3.47 8.15 0.15
C LEU A 101 2.58 6.90 0.18
N LEU A 102 1.31 7.00 -0.27
CA LEU A 102 0.39 5.85 -0.36
C LEU A 102 0.97 4.73 -1.21
N LEU A 103 1.46 5.06 -2.40
CA LEU A 103 2.02 4.08 -3.33
C LEU A 103 3.24 3.38 -2.73
N LYS A 104 4.15 4.12 -2.11
CA LYS A 104 5.37 3.58 -1.50
C LYS A 104 5.08 2.72 -0.28
N SER A 105 4.14 3.14 0.56
CA SER A 105 3.67 2.33 1.69
C SER A 105 3.10 1.00 1.20
N LEU A 106 2.34 1.04 0.11
CA LEU A 106 1.77 -0.15 -0.52
C LEU A 106 2.85 -1.05 -1.11
N GLU A 107 3.80 -0.50 -1.87
CA GLU A 107 4.96 -1.22 -2.40
C GLU A 107 5.77 -1.89 -1.28
N CYS A 108 5.99 -1.21 -0.16
CA CYS A 108 6.74 -1.76 0.98
C CYS A 108 6.02 -2.98 1.60
N VAL A 109 4.71 -2.89 1.83
CA VAL A 109 3.93 -4.01 2.36
C VAL A 109 3.91 -5.17 1.37
N LEU A 110 3.74 -4.91 0.08
CA LEU A 110 3.78 -5.94 -0.96
C LEU A 110 5.14 -6.67 -1.01
N LYS A 111 6.27 -5.94 -0.93
CA LYS A 111 7.61 -6.54 -0.83
C LYS A 111 7.69 -7.51 0.35
N GLN A 112 7.19 -7.12 1.52
CA GLN A 112 7.18 -7.97 2.72
C GLN A 112 6.27 -9.20 2.58
N LEU A 113 5.26 -9.13 1.70
CA LEU A 113 4.39 -10.25 1.37
C LEU A 113 4.95 -11.14 0.25
N GLY A 114 6.17 -10.91 -0.21
CA GLY A 114 6.81 -11.70 -1.27
C GLY A 114 6.34 -11.35 -2.69
N VAL A 115 5.57 -10.28 -2.86
CA VAL A 115 5.15 -9.80 -4.18
C VAL A 115 6.34 -9.19 -4.90
N LYS A 116 6.59 -9.63 -6.14
CA LYS A 116 7.71 -9.18 -6.97
C LYS A 116 7.33 -8.13 -7.99
N LYS A 117 6.05 -8.06 -8.40
CA LYS A 117 5.61 -7.12 -9.45
C LYS A 117 4.26 -6.50 -9.14
N VAL A 118 4.14 -5.20 -9.41
CA VAL A 118 2.87 -4.46 -9.34
C VAL A 118 2.47 -4.01 -10.73
N TYR A 119 1.22 -4.30 -11.09
CA TYR A 119 0.59 -3.91 -12.34
C TYR A 119 -0.48 -2.86 -12.06
N VAL A 120 -0.63 -1.90 -12.96
CA VAL A 120 -1.69 -0.88 -12.89
C VAL A 120 -2.13 -0.48 -14.28
N ALA A 121 -3.43 -0.21 -14.44
CA ALA A 121 -4.01 0.37 -15.65
C ALA A 121 -4.39 1.84 -15.38
N PRO A 122 -3.45 2.80 -15.50
CA PRO A 122 -3.73 4.19 -15.16
C PRO A 122 -4.63 4.88 -16.19
N THR A 123 -5.36 5.90 -15.74
CA THR A 123 -5.91 6.91 -16.66
C THR A 123 -4.76 7.73 -17.28
N LYS A 124 -5.02 8.39 -18.41
CA LYS A 124 -4.02 9.23 -19.10
C LYS A 124 -3.35 10.25 -18.17
N ASP A 125 -4.12 10.88 -17.30
CA ASP A 125 -3.61 11.90 -16.36
C ASP A 125 -2.71 11.32 -15.26
N ALA A 126 -2.82 10.03 -14.98
CA ALA A 126 -2.04 9.33 -13.97
C ALA A 126 -0.75 8.71 -14.51
N GLU A 127 -0.57 8.58 -15.83
CA GLU A 127 0.63 7.99 -16.44
C GLU A 127 1.92 8.67 -15.95
N ARG A 128 1.93 10.01 -15.90
CA ARG A 128 3.09 10.78 -15.39
C ARG A 128 3.38 10.47 -13.91
N PHE A 129 2.34 10.25 -13.11
CA PHE A 129 2.50 9.87 -11.70
C PHE A 129 3.18 8.50 -11.58
N TYR A 130 2.73 7.50 -12.32
CA TYR A 130 3.32 6.15 -12.26
C TYR A 130 4.73 6.10 -12.86
N SER A 131 4.96 6.76 -13.99
CA SER A 131 6.28 6.90 -14.61
C SER A 131 7.30 7.47 -13.61
N LYS A 132 6.95 8.58 -12.93
CA LYS A 132 7.81 9.20 -11.90
C LYS A 132 8.12 8.26 -10.73
N ASN A 133 7.24 7.29 -10.44
CA ASN A 133 7.42 6.32 -9.36
C ASN A 133 8.12 5.02 -9.80
N GLY A 134 8.64 4.98 -11.03
CA GLY A 134 9.46 3.87 -11.56
C GLY A 134 8.66 2.78 -12.27
N TYR A 135 7.38 3.02 -12.56
CA TYR A 135 6.61 2.10 -13.41
C TYR A 135 6.99 2.29 -14.88
N LYS A 136 7.05 1.19 -15.62
CA LYS A 136 7.29 1.14 -17.06
C LYS A 136 6.02 0.71 -17.79
N LYS A 137 5.74 1.33 -18.93
CA LYS A 137 4.58 0.98 -19.74
C LYS A 137 4.82 -0.35 -20.47
N LEU A 138 3.87 -1.27 -20.35
CA LEU A 138 3.80 -2.56 -21.03
C LEU A 138 2.40 -2.72 -21.61
N ASN A 139 2.23 -2.39 -22.88
CA ASN A 139 0.94 -2.33 -23.57
C ASN A 139 -0.05 -1.35 -22.86
N THR A 140 -1.19 -1.87 -22.42
CA THR A 140 -2.23 -1.12 -21.68
C THR A 140 -1.96 -1.04 -20.18
N LEU A 141 -0.95 -1.76 -19.68
CA LEU A 141 -0.57 -1.79 -18.27
C LEU A 141 0.72 -1.02 -18.04
N TRP A 142 0.90 -0.60 -16.80
CA TRP A 142 2.15 -0.08 -16.26
C TRP A 142 2.61 -1.05 -15.19
N VAL A 143 3.89 -1.41 -15.24
CA VAL A 143 4.46 -2.47 -14.40
C VAL A 143 5.67 -1.94 -13.66
N LYS A 144 5.81 -2.37 -12.42
CA LYS A 144 7.00 -2.12 -11.62
C LYS A 144 7.46 -3.37 -10.91
N ASP A 145 8.74 -3.67 -11.06
CA ASP A 145 9.41 -4.68 -10.27
C ASP A 145 9.67 -4.14 -8.85
N LEU A 146 9.36 -4.96 -7.85
CA LEU A 146 9.56 -4.67 -6.43
C LEU A 146 10.82 -5.34 -5.87
N CYS A 147 11.41 -6.29 -6.58
CA CYS A 147 12.71 -6.85 -6.24
C CYS A 147 13.80 -5.83 -6.58
N ASP A 148 14.68 -5.56 -5.62
CA ASP A 148 16.01 -5.03 -5.88
C ASP A 148 16.96 -6.22 -6.04
#